data_AF-A0A317WQ95-F1
#
_entry.id   AF-A0A317WQ95-F1
#
_cell.length_a   1.000
_cell.length_b   1.000
_cell.length_c   1.000
_cell.angle_alpha   90.00
_cell.angle_beta   90.00
_cell.angle_gamma   90.00
#
_symmetry.space_group_name_H-M   'P 1'
#
loop_
_entity.id
_entity.type
_entity.pdbx_description
1 polymer ?
#
loop_
_entity_poly.entity_id
_entity_poly.type
_entity_poly.pdbx_seq_one_letter_code
_entity_poly.pdbx_strand_id
1 'polypeptide(L)'
;MPTIVDQAPQRYTLDTTWKQFWWNTPYSMNSNRTEEDGLWEAIQPAHGFVAIDRTWAQDHGWPDSMYLPSDGSKGVYLLEAYHYLHCLRILRKTFLEAIEGNPFTHPPGAHMKHCFDALRQYIICNADSTPLYSFGDFTAGDGQVHECKDWGQLRDYATRHTACYRDSDEPIPLWEHFGFCDDGNDGVNELP
;
A
#
# COMPACT_ATOMS: atom_id res chain seq x y z
N MET A 1 21.93 -7.71 27.81
CA MET A 1 20.90 -6.91 27.10
C MET A 1 19.88 -7.90 26.58
N PRO A 2 18.60 -7.83 26.98
CA PRO A 2 17.58 -8.71 26.41
C PRO A 2 17.37 -8.32 24.95
N THR A 3 17.43 -9.32 24.08
CA THR A 3 17.13 -9.22 22.65
C THR A 3 15.68 -8.80 22.44
N ILE A 4 15.45 -7.72 21.67
CA ILE A 4 14.12 -7.20 21.28
C ILE A 4 13.47 -8.11 20.22
N VAL A 5 13.57 -9.43 20.39
CA VAL A 5 13.07 -10.40 19.41
C VAL A 5 12.35 -11.49 20.19
N ASP A 6 11.09 -11.23 20.57
CA ASP A 6 10.16 -12.32 20.92
C ASP A 6 8.68 -11.89 21.05
N GLN A 7 8.36 -10.60 20.89
CA GLN A 7 6.96 -10.17 20.82
C GLN A 7 6.69 -9.51 19.48
N ALA A 8 5.81 -10.14 18.70
CA ALA A 8 5.31 -9.53 17.48
C ALA A 8 4.56 -8.24 17.85
N PRO A 9 4.77 -7.13 17.12
CA PRO A 9 4.06 -5.90 17.40
C PRO A 9 2.55 -6.14 17.27
N GLN A 10 1.78 -5.65 18.24
CA GLN A 10 0.34 -5.80 18.21
C GLN A 10 -0.24 -4.98 17.05
N ARG A 11 -0.84 -5.64 16.06
CA ARG A 11 -1.45 -5.00 14.90
C ARG A 11 -2.93 -4.73 15.14
N TYR A 12 -3.46 -3.69 14.50
CA TYR A 12 -4.91 -3.51 14.38
C TYR A 12 -5.48 -4.72 13.65
N THR A 13 -6.51 -5.34 14.23
CA THR A 13 -7.11 -6.55 13.67
C THR A 13 -8.14 -6.13 12.63
N LEU A 14 -7.96 -6.62 11.41
CA LEU A 14 -8.91 -6.48 10.32
C LEU A 14 -9.75 -7.75 10.20
N ASP A 15 -11.05 -7.58 10.00
CA ASP A 15 -11.95 -8.69 9.71
C ASP A 15 -11.57 -9.37 8.40
N THR A 16 -11.86 -10.68 8.34
CA THR A 16 -11.75 -11.46 7.12
C THR A 16 -13.03 -11.32 6.30
N THR A 17 -12.89 -11.08 5.00
CA THR A 17 -13.95 -11.01 4.00
C THR A 17 -13.62 -11.93 2.83
N TRP A 18 -14.61 -12.28 2.02
CA TRP A 18 -14.46 -13.19 0.88
C TRP A 18 -14.81 -12.45 -0.41
N LYS A 19 -13.88 -12.43 -1.37
CA LYS A 19 -14.01 -11.64 -2.61
C LYS A 19 -13.63 -12.46 -3.82
N GLN A 20 -14.31 -12.23 -4.94
CA GLN A 20 -13.92 -12.82 -6.22
C GLN A 20 -12.76 -12.04 -6.80
N PHE A 21 -11.73 -12.74 -7.29
CA PHE A 21 -10.66 -12.13 -8.05
C PHE A 21 -10.87 -12.43 -9.53
N TRP A 22 -11.01 -11.38 -10.34
CA TRP A 22 -11.15 -11.50 -11.78
C TRP A 22 -9.80 -11.34 -12.47
N TRP A 23 -9.62 -12.10 -13.55
CA TRP A 23 -8.43 -12.04 -14.40
C TRP A 23 -8.20 -10.63 -14.97
N ASN A 24 -9.27 -9.94 -15.32
CA ASN A 24 -9.24 -8.56 -15.78
C ASN A 24 -10.33 -7.74 -15.07
N THR A 25 -9.97 -6.53 -14.68
CA THR A 25 -10.88 -5.54 -14.09
C THR A 25 -10.71 -4.22 -14.85
N PRO A 26 -11.47 -3.17 -14.52
CA PRO A 26 -11.21 -1.82 -15.06
C PRO A 26 -9.77 -1.30 -14.84
N TYR A 27 -9.00 -1.88 -13.91
CA TYR A 27 -7.58 -1.57 -13.69
C TYR A 27 -6.61 -2.16 -14.73
N SER A 28 -7.08 -2.99 -15.68
CA SER A 28 -6.23 -3.66 -16.68
C SER A 28 -6.89 -3.78 -18.07
N MET A 29 -7.77 -2.84 -18.42
CA MET A 29 -8.48 -2.87 -19.70
C MET A 29 -7.57 -2.47 -20.86
N ASN A 30 -7.32 -3.40 -21.79
CA ASN A 30 -6.54 -3.19 -23.02
C ASN A 30 -7.13 -2.18 -24.03
N SER A 31 -8.24 -1.51 -23.69
CA SER A 31 -8.89 -0.49 -24.52
C SER A 31 -8.34 0.91 -24.23
N ASN A 32 -9.12 1.98 -24.48
CA ASN A 32 -8.70 3.34 -24.17
C ASN A 32 -8.28 3.48 -22.69
N ARG A 33 -6.97 3.70 -22.46
CA ARG A 33 -6.34 3.76 -21.13
C ARG A 33 -6.75 4.93 -20.25
N THR A 34 -7.52 5.89 -20.75
CA THR A 34 -7.96 7.05 -19.94
C THR A 34 -8.66 6.63 -18.65
N GLU A 35 -9.53 5.61 -18.71
CA GLU A 35 -10.24 5.11 -17.52
C GLU A 35 -9.30 4.36 -16.58
N GLU A 36 -8.48 3.45 -17.13
CA GLU A 36 -7.48 2.70 -16.36
C GLU A 36 -6.51 3.64 -15.63
N ASP A 37 -5.89 4.57 -16.36
CA ASP A 37 -4.96 5.54 -15.80
C ASP A 37 -5.66 6.39 -14.72
N GLY A 38 -6.92 6.79 -14.92
CA GLY A 38 -7.70 7.51 -13.91
C GLY A 38 -7.90 6.72 -12.61
N LEU A 39 -8.15 5.41 -12.69
CA LEU A 39 -8.29 4.54 -11.53
C LEU A 39 -6.96 4.37 -10.77
N TRP A 40 -5.84 4.25 -11.49
CA TRP A 40 -4.51 4.12 -10.87
C TRP A 40 -4.01 5.43 -10.25
N GLU A 41 -4.26 6.56 -10.90
CA GLU A 41 -3.88 7.89 -10.38
C GLU A 41 -4.75 8.32 -9.20
N ALA A 42 -5.96 7.77 -9.05
CA ALA A 42 -6.81 8.02 -7.90
C ALA A 42 -6.30 7.37 -6.60
N ILE A 43 -5.49 6.31 -6.68
CA ILE A 43 -4.95 5.63 -5.49
C ILE A 43 -3.99 6.57 -4.78
N GLN A 44 -4.21 6.77 -3.48
CA GLN A 44 -3.42 7.64 -2.60
C GLN A 44 -2.67 6.83 -1.54
N PRO A 45 -1.46 6.31 -1.83
CA PRO A 45 -0.68 5.54 -0.86
C PRO A 45 -0.31 6.34 0.39
N ALA A 46 -0.20 7.67 0.26
CA ALA A 46 0.09 8.57 1.38
C ALA A 46 -0.95 8.51 2.51
N HIS A 47 -2.18 8.10 2.21
CA HIS A 47 -3.24 7.89 3.20
C HIS A 47 -2.82 6.93 4.32
N GLY A 48 -1.92 5.98 4.02
CA GLY A 48 -1.42 5.00 4.98
C GLY A 48 -0.41 5.51 6.00
N PHE A 49 0.02 6.78 5.94
CA PHE A 49 0.86 7.37 6.97
C PHE A 49 0.03 7.71 8.20
N VAL A 50 0.33 7.06 9.31
CA VAL A 50 -0.37 7.20 10.60
C VAL A 50 0.53 7.78 11.68
N ALA A 51 -0.03 8.61 12.56
CA ALA A 51 0.62 9.16 13.72
C ALA A 51 0.07 8.52 15.00
N ILE A 52 0.91 7.73 15.68
CA ILE A 52 0.54 6.95 16.87
C ILE A 52 1.26 7.50 18.09
N ASP A 53 0.61 7.46 19.25
CA ASP A 53 1.25 7.81 20.52
C ASP A 53 2.49 6.93 20.77
N ARG A 54 3.63 7.55 21.09
CA ARG A 54 4.90 6.82 21.21
C ARG A 54 4.94 5.90 22.42
N THR A 55 4.38 6.30 23.56
CA THR A 55 4.38 5.43 24.74
C THR A 55 3.45 4.26 24.51
N TRP A 56 2.29 4.50 23.91
CA TRP A 56 1.40 3.43 23.47
C TRP A 56 2.10 2.47 22.49
N ALA A 57 2.77 2.99 21.46
CA ALA A 57 3.44 2.16 20.45
C ALA A 57 4.52 1.27 21.10
N GLN A 58 5.34 1.83 21.99
CA GLN A 58 6.36 1.09 22.73
C GLN A 58 5.76 0.01 23.63
N ASP A 59 4.68 0.34 24.37
CA ASP A 59 3.96 -0.60 25.23
C ASP A 59 3.33 -1.77 24.44
N HIS A 60 3.10 -1.58 23.13
CA HIS A 60 2.54 -2.58 22.22
C HIS A 60 3.62 -3.26 21.34
N GLY A 61 4.90 -3.06 21.66
CA GLY A 61 6.03 -3.70 21.00
C GLY A 61 6.35 -3.16 19.60
N TRP A 62 5.87 -1.96 19.27
CA TRP A 62 6.19 -1.32 17.98
C TRP A 62 7.61 -0.73 18.05
N PRO A 63 8.39 -0.82 16.96
CA PRO A 63 9.68 -0.13 16.87
C PRO A 63 9.52 1.40 17.03
N ASP A 64 10.57 2.05 17.52
CA ASP A 64 10.65 3.51 17.46
C ASP A 64 10.56 3.99 16.00
N SER A 65 9.88 5.12 15.80
CA SER A 65 9.79 5.80 14.51
C SER A 65 10.08 7.29 14.64
N MET A 66 10.17 7.98 13.51
CA MET A 66 10.36 9.42 13.45
C MET A 66 9.18 10.17 14.09
N TYR A 67 9.44 11.38 14.58
CA TYR A 67 8.44 12.24 15.18
C TYR A 67 7.49 12.82 14.13
N LEU A 68 6.22 13.02 14.53
CA LEU A 68 5.34 13.91 13.81
C LEU A 68 5.82 15.36 14.03
N PRO A 69 6.10 16.16 12.97
CA PRO A 69 6.65 17.51 13.15
C PRO A 69 5.79 18.45 14.01
N SER A 70 4.47 18.29 13.98
CA SER A 70 3.52 19.09 14.77
C SER A 70 3.31 18.59 16.20
N ASP A 71 3.68 17.35 16.52
CA ASP A 71 3.49 16.75 17.84
C ASP A 71 4.56 15.68 18.13
N GLY A 72 5.58 16.06 18.92
CA GLY A 72 6.68 15.16 19.30
C GLY A 72 6.28 13.99 20.21
N SER A 73 5.04 13.95 20.73
CA SER A 73 4.51 12.79 21.45
C SER A 73 4.09 11.66 20.50
N LYS A 74 3.99 11.93 19.20
CA LYS A 74 3.58 10.97 18.16
C LYS A 74 4.76 10.46 17.34
N GLY A 75 4.71 9.18 16.99
CA GLY A 75 5.57 8.54 15.99
C GLY A 75 4.80 8.34 14.68
N VAL A 76 5.45 8.59 13.55
CA VAL A 76 4.87 8.42 12.22
C VAL A 76 5.21 7.04 11.67
N TYR A 77 4.21 6.26 11.29
CA TYR A 77 4.36 4.92 10.73
C TYR A 77 3.68 4.85 9.37
N LEU A 78 4.17 4.00 8.47
CA LEU A 78 3.49 3.68 7.21
C LEU A 78 2.86 2.30 7.34
N LEU A 79 1.55 2.24 7.10
CA LEU A 79 0.83 0.98 7.02
C LEU A 79 1.32 0.15 5.82
N GLU A 80 1.65 -1.10 6.08
CA GLU A 80 2.36 -1.98 5.14
C GLU A 80 1.61 -2.15 3.81
N ALA A 81 0.28 -2.32 3.84
CA ALA A 81 -0.53 -2.49 2.62
C ALA A 81 -0.48 -1.24 1.72
N TYR A 82 -0.46 -0.03 2.30
CA TYR A 82 -0.30 1.21 1.54
C TYR A 82 1.10 1.35 0.95
N HIS A 83 2.13 0.87 1.66
CA HIS A 83 3.48 0.80 1.09
C HIS A 83 3.52 -0.10 -0.15
N TYR A 84 2.83 -1.23 -0.15
CA TYR A 84 2.77 -2.09 -1.34
C TYR A 84 1.96 -1.51 -2.49
N LEU A 85 0.89 -0.75 -2.20
CA LEU A 85 0.19 0.02 -3.22
C LEU A 85 1.10 1.10 -3.85
N HIS A 86 1.92 1.79 -3.04
CA HIS A 86 2.94 2.72 -3.54
C HIS A 86 3.92 2.00 -4.47
N CYS A 87 4.49 0.87 -4.03
CA CYS A 87 5.39 0.07 -4.86
C CYS A 87 4.74 -0.35 -6.18
N LEU A 88 3.51 -0.84 -6.14
CA LEU A 88 2.79 -1.30 -7.33
C LEU A 88 2.50 -0.16 -8.31
N ARG A 89 2.08 1.02 -7.82
CA ARG A 89 1.85 2.22 -8.64
C ARG A 89 3.13 2.67 -9.34
N ILE A 90 4.25 2.71 -8.62
CA ILE A 90 5.55 3.07 -9.20
C ILE A 90 5.96 2.05 -10.27
N LEU A 91 5.88 0.75 -9.98
CA LEU A 91 6.23 -0.29 -10.94
C LEU A 91 5.39 -0.21 -12.22
N ARG A 92 4.07 -0.01 -12.08
CA ARG A 92 3.18 0.20 -13.22
C ARG A 92 3.59 1.42 -14.03
N LYS A 93 3.75 2.58 -13.38
CA LYS A 93 4.11 3.83 -14.06
C LYS A 93 5.42 3.71 -14.82
N THR A 94 6.46 3.18 -14.18
CA THR A 94 7.77 2.93 -14.82
C THR A 94 7.68 1.94 -15.98
N PHE A 95 6.87 0.87 -15.86
CA PHE A 95 6.65 -0.07 -16.95
C PHE A 95 6.00 0.62 -18.15
N LEU A 96 4.96 1.42 -17.92
CA LEU A 96 4.26 2.15 -18.99
C LEU A 96 5.16 3.22 -19.64
N GLU A 97 5.92 3.98 -18.85
CA GLU A 97 6.89 4.93 -19.36
C GLU A 97 7.93 4.24 -20.26
N ALA A 98 8.39 3.05 -19.87
CA ALA A 98 9.35 2.27 -20.66
C ALA A 98 8.79 1.80 -22.02
N ILE A 99 7.55 1.27 -22.05
CA ILE A 99 6.95 0.77 -23.30
C ILE A 99 6.58 1.91 -24.25
N GLU A 100 6.24 3.09 -23.71
CA GLU A 100 5.87 4.28 -24.48
C GLU A 100 7.09 5.09 -24.95
N GLY A 101 8.27 4.83 -24.37
CA GLY A 101 9.47 5.64 -24.62
C GLY A 101 9.42 7.02 -23.95
N ASN A 102 8.63 7.17 -22.89
CA ASN A 102 8.52 8.40 -22.10
C ASN A 102 9.70 8.52 -21.11
N PRO A 103 10.09 9.76 -20.72
CA PRO A 103 11.00 9.96 -19.61
C PRO A 103 10.45 9.34 -18.33
N PHE A 104 11.33 8.76 -17.52
CA PHE A 104 10.91 8.14 -16.27
C PHE A 104 10.62 9.20 -15.20
N THR A 105 9.43 9.15 -14.59
CA THR A 105 9.13 9.94 -13.39
C THR A 105 10.00 9.49 -12.23
N HIS A 106 10.12 8.16 -12.05
CA HIS A 106 11.03 7.56 -11.08
C HIS A 106 12.13 6.80 -11.82
N PRO A 107 13.39 7.25 -11.76
CA PRO A 107 14.49 6.59 -12.46
C PRO A 107 14.60 5.11 -12.09
N PRO A 108 14.61 4.19 -13.07
CA PRO A 108 14.85 2.77 -12.82
C PRO A 108 16.16 2.59 -12.05
N GLY A 109 16.08 2.04 -10.85
CA GLY A 109 17.20 2.07 -9.92
C GLY A 109 16.93 1.38 -8.60
N ALA A 110 17.56 1.87 -7.53
CA ALA A 110 17.46 1.28 -6.20
C ALA A 110 16.01 1.21 -5.69
N HIS A 111 15.21 2.26 -5.93
CA HIS A 111 13.82 2.29 -5.48
C HIS A 111 12.96 1.19 -6.14
N MET A 112 13.13 0.96 -7.45
CA MET A 112 12.43 -0.10 -8.18
C MET A 112 12.87 -1.50 -7.72
N LYS A 113 14.17 -1.69 -7.49
CA LYS A 113 14.69 -2.96 -6.94
C LYS A 113 14.13 -3.25 -5.55
N HIS A 114 13.98 -2.22 -4.72
CA HIS A 114 13.33 -2.34 -3.42
C HIS A 114 11.85 -2.69 -3.56
N CYS A 115 11.11 -2.03 -4.46
CA CYS A 115 9.69 -2.34 -4.71
C CYS A 115 9.49 -3.82 -5.07
N PHE A 116 10.31 -4.35 -5.98
CA PHE A 116 10.27 -5.78 -6.34
C PHE A 116 10.55 -6.70 -5.14
N ASP A 117 11.59 -6.42 -4.35
CA ASP A 117 11.92 -7.26 -3.20
C ASP A 117 10.89 -7.14 -2.06
N ALA A 118 10.33 -5.95 -1.82
CA ALA A 118 9.28 -5.73 -0.83
C ALA A 118 8.02 -6.54 -1.16
N LEU A 119 7.55 -6.49 -2.41
CA LEU A 119 6.42 -7.30 -2.86
C LEU A 119 6.72 -8.81 -2.80
N ARG A 120 7.94 -9.23 -3.16
CA ARG A 120 8.38 -10.63 -3.03
C ARG A 120 8.34 -11.10 -1.57
N GLN A 121 8.87 -10.30 -0.63
CA GLN A 121 8.86 -10.62 0.80
C GLN A 121 7.43 -10.70 1.34
N TYR A 122 6.54 -9.80 0.90
CA TYR A 122 5.13 -9.82 1.28
C TYR A 122 4.42 -11.09 0.86
N ILE A 123 4.60 -11.53 -0.40
CA ILE A 123 4.00 -12.75 -0.93
C ILE A 123 4.45 -13.98 -0.13
N ILE A 124 5.73 -14.04 0.26
CA ILE A 124 6.25 -15.15 1.09
C ILE A 124 5.69 -15.10 2.51
N CYS A 125 5.58 -13.90 3.09
CA CYS A 125 5.01 -13.69 4.42
C CYS A 125 3.53 -14.09 4.47
N ASN A 126 2.80 -13.85 3.39
CA ASN A 126 1.38 -14.15 3.22
C ASN A 126 1.18 -15.27 2.20
N ALA A 127 1.89 -16.38 2.40
CA ALA A 127 1.85 -17.55 1.52
C ALA A 127 0.44 -18.21 1.52
N ASP A 128 -0.45 -17.69 0.67
CA ASP A 128 -1.79 -18.21 0.47
C ASP A 128 -1.74 -19.59 -0.21
N SER A 129 -2.43 -20.56 0.38
CA SER A 129 -2.47 -21.95 -0.09
C SER A 129 -3.71 -22.28 -0.92
N THR A 130 -4.52 -21.28 -1.25
CA THR A 130 -5.72 -21.42 -2.09
C THR A 130 -5.37 -22.03 -3.45
N PRO A 131 -5.91 -23.21 -3.79
CA PRO A 131 -5.64 -23.83 -5.09
C PRO A 131 -6.43 -23.12 -6.17
N LEU A 132 -5.75 -22.49 -7.14
CA LEU A 132 -6.40 -21.88 -8.29
C LEU A 132 -6.84 -22.95 -9.29
N TYR A 133 -8.11 -22.93 -9.68
CA TYR A 133 -8.57 -23.78 -10.79
C TYR A 133 -7.89 -23.31 -12.10
N SER A 134 -7.74 -24.22 -13.08
CA SER A 134 -7.12 -23.88 -14.37
C SER A 134 -7.65 -24.74 -15.51
N PHE A 135 -7.77 -24.14 -16.69
CA PHE A 135 -8.21 -24.81 -17.93
C PHE A 135 -7.16 -24.75 -19.06
N GLY A 136 -5.94 -24.27 -18.79
CA GLY A 136 -4.87 -24.16 -19.77
C GLY A 136 -5.01 -22.98 -20.75
N ASP A 137 -5.81 -21.99 -20.40
CA ASP A 137 -6.12 -20.77 -21.17
C ASP A 137 -5.48 -19.51 -20.57
N PHE A 138 -4.57 -19.69 -19.61
CA PHE A 138 -3.90 -18.63 -18.86
C PHE A 138 -4.81 -17.78 -17.96
N THR A 139 -5.99 -18.26 -17.54
CA THR A 139 -6.91 -17.54 -16.64
C THR A 139 -7.08 -18.24 -15.28
N ALA A 140 -5.98 -18.74 -14.70
CA ALA A 140 -6.04 -19.53 -13.48
C ALA A 140 -6.73 -18.76 -12.34
N GLY A 141 -7.81 -19.35 -11.80
CA GLY A 141 -8.59 -18.78 -10.70
C GLY A 141 -9.50 -17.61 -11.08
N ASP A 142 -9.83 -17.39 -12.36
CA ASP A 142 -10.70 -16.28 -12.77
C ASP A 142 -12.08 -16.30 -12.10
N GLY A 143 -12.49 -15.23 -11.42
CA GLY A 143 -13.71 -15.19 -10.62
C GLY A 143 -13.72 -16.16 -9.43
N GLN A 144 -12.58 -16.77 -9.07
CA GLN A 144 -12.45 -17.61 -7.88
C GLN A 144 -12.51 -16.73 -6.63
N VAL A 145 -13.10 -17.26 -5.56
CA VAL A 145 -13.21 -16.57 -4.28
C VAL A 145 -11.90 -16.72 -3.48
N HIS A 146 -11.45 -15.61 -2.91
CA HIS A 146 -10.28 -15.48 -2.05
C HIS A 146 -10.65 -15.01 -0.66
N GLU A 147 -9.87 -15.47 0.34
CA GLU A 147 -9.88 -14.89 1.67
C GLU A 147 -9.12 -13.56 1.64
N CYS A 148 -9.73 -12.47 2.11
CA CYS A 148 -9.17 -11.14 2.09
C CYS A 148 -9.33 -10.47 3.47
N LYS A 149 -8.54 -9.43 3.72
CA LYS A 149 -8.80 -8.51 4.84
C LYS A 149 -9.70 -7.37 4.39
N ASP A 150 -10.54 -6.89 5.30
CA ASP A 150 -11.43 -5.77 5.03
C ASP A 150 -10.62 -4.48 4.83
N TRP A 151 -10.56 -4.00 3.58
CA TRP A 151 -9.85 -2.78 3.22
C TRP A 151 -10.50 -1.54 3.83
N GLY A 152 -11.83 -1.52 3.94
CA GLY A 152 -12.58 -0.42 4.55
C GLY A 152 -12.16 -0.21 6.01
N GLN A 153 -11.98 -1.28 6.78
CA GLN A 153 -11.48 -1.19 8.16
C GLN A 153 -10.05 -0.65 8.24
N LEU A 154 -9.20 -0.98 7.26
CA LEU A 154 -7.84 -0.45 7.19
C LEU A 154 -7.84 1.04 6.83
N ARG A 155 -8.68 1.45 5.88
CA ARG A 155 -8.92 2.87 5.52
C ARG A 155 -9.43 3.66 6.72
N ASP A 156 -10.43 3.15 7.44
CA ASP A 156 -10.96 3.79 8.63
C ASP A 156 -9.91 3.92 9.74
N TYR A 157 -9.06 2.90 9.91
CA TYR A 157 -7.94 2.96 10.82
C TYR A 157 -6.94 4.05 10.43
N ALA A 158 -6.55 4.12 9.16
CA ALA A 158 -5.64 5.12 8.62
C ALA A 158 -6.21 6.54 8.77
N THR A 159 -7.47 6.75 8.40
CA THR A 159 -8.20 8.01 8.54
C THR A 159 -8.20 8.51 9.98
N ARG A 160 -8.54 7.64 10.95
CA ARG A 160 -8.60 8.02 12.38
C ARG A 160 -7.25 8.37 12.97
N HIS A 161 -6.16 7.87 12.38
CA HIS A 161 -4.81 8.06 12.89
C HIS A 161 -3.92 8.81 11.89
N THR A 162 -4.48 9.57 10.96
CA THR A 162 -3.71 10.21 9.89
C THR A 162 -2.52 11.02 10.42
N ALA A 163 -1.37 10.89 9.76
CA ALA A 163 -0.22 11.76 10.00
C ALA A 163 -0.31 13.08 9.21
N CYS A 164 -1.39 13.30 8.44
CA CYS A 164 -1.55 14.43 7.53
C CYS A 164 -0.33 14.60 6.62
N TYR A 165 0.00 13.52 5.91
CA TYR A 165 1.14 13.40 5.01
C TYR A 165 0.68 13.41 3.55
N ARG A 166 1.36 14.14 2.68
CA ARG A 166 1.16 14.09 1.22
C ARG A 166 2.38 13.52 0.50
N ASP A 167 2.14 12.82 -0.60
CA ASP A 167 3.21 12.43 -1.51
C ASP A 167 3.63 13.60 -2.43
N SER A 168 4.77 13.48 -3.09
CA SER A 168 5.25 14.44 -4.07
C SER A 168 6.08 13.75 -5.16
N ASP A 169 5.75 14.01 -6.43
CA ASP A 169 6.55 13.55 -7.56
C ASP A 169 7.92 14.25 -7.60
N GLU A 170 7.99 15.49 -7.11
CA GLU A 170 9.22 16.27 -7.01
C GLU A 170 9.87 16.09 -5.64
N PRO A 171 11.22 16.05 -5.54
CA PRO A 171 11.91 16.00 -4.26
C PRO A 171 11.65 17.27 -3.45
N ILE A 172 10.91 17.15 -2.35
CA ILE A 172 10.69 18.22 -1.38
C ILE A 172 11.27 17.84 -0.01
N PRO A 173 11.58 18.83 0.86
CA PRO A 173 12.01 18.55 2.22
C PRO A 173 10.98 17.73 3.00
N LEU A 174 11.43 16.80 3.86
CA LEU A 174 10.56 15.91 4.64
C LEU A 174 9.43 16.65 5.37
N TRP A 175 9.72 17.81 5.97
CA TRP A 175 8.74 18.58 6.73
C TRP A 175 7.63 19.20 5.85
N GLU A 176 7.87 19.40 4.55
CA GLU A 176 6.88 19.95 3.60
C GLU A 176 5.83 18.93 3.16
N HIS A 177 6.04 17.66 3.50
CA HIS A 177 5.02 16.63 3.31
C HIS A 177 3.94 16.66 4.40
N PHE A 178 4.21 17.28 5.56
CA PHE A 178 3.29 17.25 6.71
C PHE A 178 2.35 18.46 6.76
N GLY A 179 1.21 18.27 7.41
CA GLY A 179 0.17 19.30 7.57
C GLY A 179 -0.91 19.25 6.48
N PHE A 180 -0.92 18.22 5.65
CA PHE A 180 -1.88 18.01 4.56
C PHE A 180 -2.68 16.75 4.83
N CYS A 181 -3.88 16.90 5.39
CA CYS A 181 -4.78 15.77 5.63
C CYS A 181 -5.66 15.55 4.39
N ASP A 182 -5.82 14.30 3.98
CA ASP A 182 -6.86 13.91 3.02
C ASP A 182 -8.26 13.93 3.67
N ASP A 183 -9.28 13.60 2.87
CA ASP A 183 -10.69 13.58 3.27
C ASP A 183 -11.17 12.20 3.76
N GLY A 184 -10.24 11.26 4.00
CA GLY A 184 -10.56 9.87 4.34
C GLY A 184 -10.69 8.95 3.13
N ASN A 185 -10.66 9.48 1.90
CA ASN A 185 -10.70 8.68 0.70
C ASN A 185 -9.28 8.35 0.21
N ASP A 186 -8.94 7.08 0.16
CA ASP A 186 -7.65 6.59 -0.36
C ASP A 186 -7.67 6.26 -1.87
N GLY A 187 -8.84 6.39 -2.52
CA GLY A 187 -9.05 6.10 -3.95
C GLY A 187 -8.94 4.62 -4.35
N VAL A 188 -8.81 3.69 -3.39
CA VAL A 188 -8.82 2.25 -3.65
C VAL A 188 -10.26 1.78 -3.81
N ASN A 189 -10.62 1.33 -5.00
CA ASN A 189 -11.96 0.83 -5.28
C ASN A 189 -11.94 -0.69 -5.40
N GLU A 190 -12.71 -1.35 -4.53
CA GLU A 190 -12.97 -2.78 -4.65
C GLU A 190 -14.07 -2.98 -5.69
N LEU A 191 -13.64 -3.08 -6.94
CA LEU A 191 -14.53 -3.32 -8.07
C LEU A 191 -15.04 -4.78 -8.02
N PRO A 192 -16.30 -5.02 -8.44
CA PRO A 192 -16.93 -6.33 -8.36
C PRO A 192 -16.25 -7.38 -9.24
#